data_AF-A0A843TCS2-F1
#
_entry.id   AF-A0A843TCS2-F1
#
_cell.length_a   1.000
_cell.length_b   1.000
_cell.length_c   1.000
_cell.angle_alpha   90.00
_cell.angle_beta   90.00
_cell.angle_gamma   90.00
#
_symmetry.space_group_name_H-M   'P 1'
#
loop_
_entity.id
_entity.type
_entity.pdbx_description
1 polymer ?
#
loop_
_entity_poly.entity_id
_entity_poly.type
_entity_poly.pdbx_seq_one_letter_code
_entity_poly.pdbx_strand_id
1 'polypeptide(L)' 'MWDKLKLIYKGTSEVKKTKANILVHEYKKFKMSPVETISDMFARLSNITNGLKALRKNYTD' A
#
# COMPACT_ATOMS: atom_id res chain seq x y z
N MET A 1 -23.16 14.39 15.83
CA MET A 1 -23.12 13.11 15.07
C MET A 1 -22.29 13.22 13.79
N TRP A 2 -22.36 14.31 13.04
CA TRP A 2 -21.60 14.53 11.79
C TRP A 2 -20.07 14.59 11.96
N ASP A 3 -19.57 15.15 13.07
CA ASP A 3 -18.12 15.20 13.34
C ASP A 3 -17.48 13.83 13.54
N LYS A 4 -18.22 12.87 14.12
CA LYS A 4 -17.74 11.48 14.29
C LYS A 4 -17.60 10.78 12.94
N LEU A 5 -18.57 11.00 12.04
CA LEU A 5 -18.51 10.50 10.65
C LEU A 5 -17.34 11.12 9.88
N LYS A 6 -17.13 12.44 9.99
CA LYS A 6 -15.94 13.10 9.41
C LYS A 6 -14.64 12.56 9.99
N LEU A 7 -14.56 12.29 11.29
CA LEU A 7 -13.35 11.76 11.92
C LEU A 7 -13.05 10.33 11.47
N ILE A 8 -14.08 9.49 11.29
CA ILE A 8 -13.96 8.13 10.74
C ILE A 8 -13.56 8.18 9.27
N TYR A 9 -14.16 9.07 8.46
CA TYR A 9 -13.84 9.20 7.04
C TYR A 9 -12.43 9.80 6.81
N LYS A 10 -12.06 10.81 7.60
CA LYS A 10 -10.71 11.41 7.59
C LYS A 10 -9.68 10.41 8.13
N GLY A 11 -9.99 9.67 9.20
CA GLY A 11 -9.14 8.60 9.73
C GLY A 11 -8.97 7.44 8.76
N THR A 12 -10.02 7.02 8.05
CA THR A 12 -9.93 5.99 7.01
C THR A 12 -9.18 6.47 5.77
N SER A 13 -9.31 7.76 5.39
CA SER A 13 -8.53 8.37 4.32
C SER A 13 -7.04 8.48 4.68
N GLU A 14 -6.70 8.91 5.89
CA GLU A 14 -5.32 9.01 6.36
C GLU A 14 -4.66 7.64 6.56
N VAL A 15 -5.41 6.62 7.01
CA VAL A 15 -4.92 5.23 7.06
C VAL A 15 -4.66 4.68 5.66
N LYS A 16 -5.54 4.95 4.68
CA LYS A 16 -5.32 4.56 3.26
C LYS A 16 -4.09 5.26 2.67
N LYS A 17 -3.89 6.56 2.94
CA LYS A 17 -2.69 7.31 2.50
C LYS A 17 -1.43 6.81 3.16
N THR A 18 -1.46 6.54 4.46
CA THR A 18 -0.32 6.02 5.21
C THR A 18 0.09 4.64 4.67
N LYS A 19 -0.86 3.74 4.42
CA LYS A 19 -0.60 2.45 3.76
C LYS A 19 -0.02 2.61 2.36
N ALA A 20 -0.52 3.56 1.57
CA ALA A 20 0.04 3.86 0.25
C ALA A 20 1.49 4.36 0.34
N ASN A 21 1.77 5.27 1.27
CA ASN A 21 3.12 5.80 1.50
C ASN A 21 4.10 4.71 1.95
N ILE A 22 3.67 3.79 2.83
CA ILE A 22 4.49 2.64 3.25
C ILE A 22 4.81 1.76 2.03
N LEU A 23 3.81 1.38 1.24
CA LEU A 23 4.02 0.52 0.07
C LEU A 23 4.86 1.21 -1.02
N VAL A 24 4.69 2.52 -1.25
CA VAL A 24 5.54 3.30 -2.16
C VAL A 24 6.98 3.36 -1.65
N HIS A 25 7.16 3.48 -0.34
CA HIS A 25 8.48 3.48 0.27
C HIS A 25 9.17 2.11 0.15
N GLU A 26 8.44 1.02 0.41
CA GLU A 26 8.92 -0.35 0.19
C GLU A 26 9.27 -0.60 -1.27
N TYR A 27 8.43 -0.15 -2.21
CA TYR A 27 8.71 -0.24 -3.64
C TYR A 27 9.98 0.54 -4.03
N LYS A 28 10.15 1.77 -3.54
CA LYS A 28 11.36 2.59 -3.82
C LYS A 28 12.63 2.00 -3.22
N LYS A 29 12.52 1.37 -2.05
CA LYS A 29 13.64 0.67 -1.39
C LYS A 29 13.81 -0.76 -1.87
N PHE A 30 12.93 -1.23 -2.76
CA PHE A 30 12.94 -2.60 -3.21
C PHE A 30 14.24 -2.89 -3.94
N LYS A 31 14.99 -3.84 -3.41
CA LYS A 31 16.20 -4.36 -4.00
C LYS A 31 16.19 -5.87 -3.88
N MET A 32 16.73 -6.51 -4.89
CA MET A 32 16.91 -7.95 -4.85
C MET A 32 17.97 -8.30 -3.81
N SER A 33 17.66 -9.23 -2.92
CA SER A 33 18.58 -9.85 -1.98
C SER A 33 19.52 -10.80 -2.74
N PRO A 34 20.81 -10.84 -2.42
CA PRO A 34 21.76 -11.73 -3.11
C PRO A 34 21.48 -13.23 -2.91
N VAL A 35 20.65 -13.58 -1.91
CA VAL A 35 20.27 -14.96 -1.59
C VAL A 35 18.85 -15.33 -2.02
N GLU A 36 18.05 -14.37 -2.51
CA GLU A 36 16.69 -14.68 -2.96
C GLU A 36 16.69 -15.12 -4.43
N THR A 37 15.79 -16.02 -4.80
CA THR A 37 15.62 -16.39 -6.21
C THR A 37 14.87 -15.29 -6.96
N ILE A 38 14.99 -15.27 -8.30
CA ILE A 38 14.21 -14.36 -9.15
C ILE A 38 12.70 -14.57 -8.92
N SER A 39 12.26 -15.81 -8.67
CA SER A 39 10.85 -16.13 -8.39
C SER A 39 10.39 -15.51 -7.06
N ASP A 40 11.19 -15.65 -6.00
CA ASP A 40 10.88 -15.06 -4.68
C ASP A 40 10.82 -13.53 -4.74
N MET A 41 11.78 -12.93 -5.44
CA MET A 41 11.82 -11.48 -5.70
C MET A 41 10.56 -11.02 -6.44
N PHE A 42 10.17 -11.75 -7.48
CA PHE A 42 8.99 -11.42 -8.28
C PHE A 42 7.68 -11.57 -7.50
N ALA A 43 7.58 -12.58 -6.63
CA ALA A 43 6.43 -12.76 -5.75
C ALA A 43 6.30 -11.60 -4.75
N ARG A 44 7.40 -11.17 -4.13
CA ARG A 44 7.45 -10.00 -3.23
C ARG A 44 7.06 -8.72 -3.97
N LEU A 45 7.62 -8.49 -5.16
CA LEU A 45 7.29 -7.35 -5.98
C LEU A 45 5.79 -7.34 -6.33
N SER A 46 5.26 -8.48 -6.80
CA SER A 46 3.84 -8.64 -7.15
C SER A 46 2.92 -8.33 -5.97
N ASN A 47 3.30 -8.72 -4.74
CA ASN A 47 2.53 -8.40 -3.55
C ASN A 47 2.44 -6.88 -3.29
N ILE A 48 3.55 -6.15 -3.46
CA ILE A 48 3.61 -4.68 -3.32
C ILE A 48 2.74 -4.02 -4.40
N THR A 49 2.87 -4.42 -5.67
CA THR A 49 2.08 -3.86 -6.77
C THR A 49 0.58 -4.14 -6.61
N ASN A 50 0.22 -5.34 -6.13
CA ASN A 50 -1.16 -5.70 -5.85
C ASN A 50 -1.75 -4.90 -4.68
N GLY A 51 -0.98 -4.67 -3.62
CA GLY A 51 -1.38 -3.79 -2.51
C GLY A 51 -1.64 -2.35 -2.96
N LEU A 52 -0.77 -1.80 -3.81
CA LEU A 52 -0.96 -0.46 -4.40
C LEU A 52 -2.19 -0.40 -5.32
N LYS A 53 -2.42 -1.43 -6.12
CA LYS A 53 -3.60 -1.53 -7.00
C LYS A 53 -4.91 -1.63 -6.21
N ALA A 54 -4.91 -2.37 -5.11
CA ALA A 54 -6.05 -2.48 -4.20
C ALA A 54 -6.35 -1.13 -3.53
N LEU A 55 -5.32 -0.39 -3.11
CA LEU A 55 -5.50 0.96 -2.58
C LEU A 55 -6.12 1.89 -3.62
N ARG A 56 -5.62 1.89 -4.87
CA ARG A 56 -6.18 2.70 -5.96
C ARG A 56 -7.67 2.42 -6.22
N LYS A 57 -8.08 1.15 -6.19
CA LYS A 57 -9.50 0.77 -6.33
C LYS A 57 -10.38 1.33 -5.19
N ASN A 58 -9.84 1.42 -3.97
CA ASN A 58 -10.53 1.93 -2.79
C ASN A 58 -10.57 3.47 -2.68
N TYR A 59 -9.96 4.21 -3.61
CA TYR A 59 -10.08 5.68 -3.72
C TYR A 59 -11.20 6.10 -4.70
N THR A 60 -11.81 5.14 -5.40
CA THR A 60 -12.85 5.37 -6.42
C THR A 60 -14.28 5.11 -5.92
N ASP A 61 -14.47 5.05 -4.60
CA ASP A 61 -15.79 4.97 -3.96
C ASP A 61 -16.12 6.28 -3.22
#